data_AF-A0A520JSH4-F1
#
_entry.id   AF-A0A520JSH4-F1
#
_cell.length_a   1.000
_cell.length_b   1.000
_cell.length_c   1.000
_cell.angle_alpha   90.00
_cell.angle_beta   90.00
_cell.angle_gamma   90.00
#
_symmetry.space_group_name_H-M   'P 1'
#
loop_
_entity.id
_entity.type
_entity.pdbx_description
1 polymer ?
#
loop_
_entity_poly.entity_id
_entity_poly.type
_entity_poly.pdbx_seq_one_letter_code
_entity_poly.pdbx_strand_id
1 'polypeptide(L)'
;MLMLFLVLTVVTNIKHIDNYSPSNGDMLFFDANVWLAIYGPSPTYWAQSPCSSLFYKSIKNNIDIYTNSLIISEVVNTWARLEFHQQRIQLGFKPNEFKKFRETPKFIDVAEDISINIEKILRWSKRFDSCLESIDMEIIISKYGSGTYDFNDLVFGEICKANDFILVTNDHDFCTTDVNILTANNRMFNDGEAV
;
A
#
# COMPACT_ATOMS: atom_id res chain seq x y z
N MET A 1 -3.81 -36.32 -30.56
CA MET A 1 -3.03 -35.09 -30.37
C MET A 1 -3.62 -34.37 -29.16
N LEU A 2 -3.12 -34.69 -27.97
CA LEU A 2 -3.54 -34.05 -26.72
C LEU A 2 -2.62 -32.84 -26.51
N MET A 3 -3.15 -31.62 -26.56
CA MET A 3 -2.40 -30.43 -26.12
C MET A 3 -2.36 -30.45 -24.59
N LEU A 4 -1.17 -30.71 -24.06
CA LEU A 4 -0.85 -30.52 -22.65
C LEU A 4 -0.75 -29.00 -22.43
N PHE A 5 -1.76 -28.38 -21.83
CA PHE A 5 -1.61 -27.01 -21.32
C PHE A 5 -0.68 -27.08 -20.10
N LEU A 6 0.56 -26.65 -20.28
CA LEU A 6 1.44 -26.31 -19.16
C LEU A 6 0.79 -25.12 -18.45
N VAL A 7 0.16 -25.36 -17.30
CA VAL A 7 -0.13 -24.28 -16.35
C VAL A 7 1.24 -23.89 -15.79
N LEU A 8 1.86 -22.86 -16.37
CA LEU A 8 2.98 -22.18 -15.71
C LEU A 8 2.41 -21.62 -14.41
N THR A 9 2.69 -22.27 -13.29
CA THR A 9 2.61 -21.63 -11.97
C THR A 9 3.60 -20.48 -11.99
N VAL A 10 3.11 -19.27 -12.24
CA VAL A 10 3.90 -18.05 -12.13
C VAL A 10 4.03 -17.76 -10.63
N VAL A 11 5.26 -17.86 -10.14
CA VAL A 11 5.57 -17.66 -8.72
C VAL A 11 5.66 -16.16 -8.47
N THR A 12 4.96 -15.67 -7.44
CA THR A 12 5.12 -14.30 -6.92
C THR A 12 6.58 -14.06 -6.57
N ASN A 13 7.20 -13.05 -7.18
CA ASN A 13 8.59 -12.71 -6.90
C ASN A 13 8.65 -11.65 -5.79
N ILE A 14 8.93 -12.08 -4.57
CA ILE A 14 9.09 -11.20 -3.41
C ILE A 14 10.57 -10.87 -3.24
N LYS A 15 10.91 -9.58 -3.18
CA LYS A 15 12.27 -9.10 -2.92
C LYS A 15 12.28 -8.12 -1.75
N HIS A 16 13.35 -8.18 -0.95
CA HIS A 16 13.54 -7.21 0.12
C HIS A 16 13.95 -5.86 -0.47
N ILE A 17 13.34 -4.77 0.01
CA ILE A 17 13.55 -3.40 -0.50
C ILE A 17 15.02 -2.99 -0.49
N ASP A 18 15.77 -3.34 0.56
CA ASP A 18 17.19 -2.98 0.67
C ASP A 18 18.08 -3.62 -0.41
N ASN A 19 17.64 -4.75 -0.96
CA ASN A 19 18.36 -5.46 -2.03
C ASN A 19 17.89 -5.04 -3.43
N TYR A 20 16.94 -4.10 -3.51
CA TYR A 20 16.37 -3.62 -4.75
C TYR A 20 17.04 -2.31 -5.19
N SER A 21 17.39 -2.24 -6.48
CA SER A 21 17.90 -1.03 -7.11
C SER A 21 16.98 -0.65 -8.27
N PRO A 22 16.10 0.35 -8.07
CA PRO A 22 15.17 0.79 -9.11
C PRO A 22 15.91 1.19 -10.39
N SER A 23 15.45 0.66 -11.52
CA SER A 23 16.09 0.76 -12.83
C SER A 23 15.11 1.16 -13.93
N ASN A 24 15.63 1.59 -15.08
CA ASN A 24 14.80 2.14 -16.14
C ASN A 24 13.78 1.11 -16.64
N GLY A 25 12.50 1.50 -16.71
CA GLY A 25 11.38 0.62 -17.05
C GLY A 25 10.60 0.10 -15.83
N ASP A 26 11.14 0.24 -14.62
CA ASP A 26 10.39 -0.10 -13.41
C ASP A 26 9.20 0.86 -13.23
N MET A 27 8.07 0.29 -12.80
CA MET A 27 6.85 1.01 -12.45
C MET A 27 6.43 0.56 -11.06
N LEU A 28 6.63 1.41 -10.05
CA LEU A 28 6.39 1.03 -8.65
C LEU A 28 5.00 1.49 -8.23
N PHE A 29 4.19 0.58 -7.67
CA PHE A 29 2.87 0.89 -7.13
C PHE A 29 2.93 0.87 -5.61
N PHE A 30 2.84 2.04 -4.97
CA PHE A 30 3.06 2.17 -3.52
C PHE A 30 1.75 2.03 -2.76
N ASP A 31 1.70 1.06 -1.86
CA ASP A 31 0.60 0.81 -0.95
C ASP A 31 0.49 1.87 0.17
N ALA A 32 -0.67 1.94 0.84
CA ALA A 32 -0.96 2.89 1.91
C ALA A 32 0.01 2.77 3.08
N ASN A 33 0.36 1.55 3.50
CA ASN A 33 1.30 1.35 4.61
C ASN A 33 2.72 1.87 4.29
N VAL A 34 3.11 1.92 3.01
CA VAL A 34 4.39 2.47 2.57
C VAL A 34 4.34 3.99 2.61
N TRP A 35 3.27 4.61 2.12
CA TRP A 35 3.08 6.05 2.23
C TRP A 35 3.04 6.53 3.68
N LEU A 36 2.36 5.79 4.56
CA LEU A 36 2.33 6.05 6.00
C LEU A 36 3.71 5.87 6.64
N ALA A 37 4.53 4.91 6.18
CA ALA A 37 5.91 4.77 6.65
C ALA A 37 6.80 5.95 6.24
N ILE A 38 6.55 6.56 5.08
CA ILE A 38 7.34 7.68 4.55
C ILE A 38 6.92 9.02 5.17
N TYR A 39 5.61 9.30 5.17
CA TYR A 39 5.05 10.61 5.55
C TYR A 39 4.24 10.61 6.84
N GLY A 40 3.67 9.47 7.23
CA GLY A 40 2.67 9.39 8.29
C GLY A 40 3.19 9.71 9.70
N PRO A 41 2.28 9.92 10.66
CA PRO A 41 2.62 10.34 12.00
C PRO A 41 2.92 9.10 12.84
N SER A 42 4.15 8.58 12.75
CA SER A 42 4.58 7.50 13.63
C SER A 42 5.99 7.72 14.17
N PRO A 43 6.18 7.65 15.50
CA PRO A 43 7.48 7.92 16.10
C PRO A 43 8.52 6.83 15.86
N THR A 44 8.12 5.62 15.43
CA THR A 44 9.03 4.52 15.10
C THR A 44 8.39 3.53 14.13
N TYR A 45 8.40 3.85 12.83
CA TYR A 45 8.12 2.83 11.81
C TYR A 45 9.44 2.14 11.45
N TRP A 46 9.56 0.86 11.79
CA TRP A 46 10.71 0.02 11.40
C TRP A 46 10.91 0.02 9.87
N ALA A 47 9.84 0.25 9.10
CA ALA A 47 9.89 0.36 7.65
C ALA A 47 10.17 1.79 7.13
N GLN A 48 10.25 2.82 7.98
CA GLN A 48 10.43 4.21 7.54
C GLN A 48 11.73 4.40 6.75
N SER A 49 12.85 3.95 7.32
CA SER A 49 14.18 4.04 6.70
C SER A 49 14.24 3.32 5.34
N PRO A 50 13.89 2.02 5.23
CA PRO A 50 13.95 1.32 3.95
C PRO A 50 12.96 1.89 2.92
N CYS A 51 11.73 2.25 3.31
CA CYS A 51 10.75 2.83 2.38
C CYS A 51 11.20 4.22 1.87
N SER A 52 11.72 5.06 2.77
CA SER A 52 12.23 6.39 2.41
C SER A 52 13.47 6.30 1.51
N SER A 53 14.34 5.32 1.75
CA SER A 53 15.51 5.02 0.91
C SER A 53 15.09 4.60 -0.50
N LEU A 54 14.12 3.68 -0.63
CA LEU A 54 13.56 3.27 -1.92
C LEU A 54 12.92 4.45 -2.65
N PHE A 55 12.10 5.23 -1.96
CA PHE A 55 11.44 6.41 -2.52
C PHE A 55 12.47 7.41 -3.08
N TYR A 56 13.51 7.73 -2.31
CA TYR A 56 14.56 8.65 -2.74
C TYR A 56 15.34 8.11 -3.94
N LYS A 57 15.72 6.83 -3.93
CA LYS A 57 16.39 6.18 -5.08
C LYS A 57 15.50 6.23 -6.33
N SER A 58 14.20 5.98 -6.18
CA SER A 58 13.22 5.99 -7.28
C SER A 58 13.12 7.39 -7.91
N ILE A 59 12.96 8.43 -7.10
CA ILE A 59 12.94 9.82 -7.60
C ILE A 59 14.26 10.17 -8.29
N LYS A 60 15.40 9.86 -7.64
CA LYS A 60 16.73 10.15 -8.19
C LYS A 60 16.97 9.49 -9.56
N ASN A 61 16.43 8.28 -9.74
CA ASN A 61 16.57 7.50 -10.96
C ASN A 61 15.42 7.75 -11.97
N ASN A 62 14.53 8.72 -11.72
CA ASN A 62 13.34 9.03 -12.54
C ASN A 62 12.43 7.81 -12.77
N ILE A 63 12.24 7.01 -11.72
CA ILE A 63 11.34 5.87 -11.73
C ILE A 63 9.92 6.35 -11.47
N ASP A 64 8.99 5.81 -12.24
CA ASP A 64 7.58 6.13 -12.07
C ASP A 64 7.03 5.45 -10.81
N ILE A 65 6.46 6.27 -9.93
CA ILE A 65 5.75 5.82 -8.74
C ILE A 65 4.26 6.06 -8.98
N TYR A 66 3.45 5.05 -8.74
CA TYR A 66 2.00 5.07 -8.96
C TYR A 66 1.24 4.97 -7.64
N THR A 67 0.07 5.57 -7.64
CA THR A 67 -0.94 5.48 -6.57
C THR A 67 -2.34 5.57 -7.20
N ASN A 68 -3.39 5.41 -6.40
CA ASN A 68 -4.77 5.59 -6.83
C ASN A 68 -5.63 6.20 -5.72
N SER A 69 -6.88 6.50 -6.04
CA SER A 69 -7.83 7.10 -5.10
C SER A 69 -8.13 6.21 -3.88
N LEU A 70 -8.11 4.88 -4.02
CA LEU A 70 -8.32 3.94 -2.91
C LEU A 70 -7.16 4.01 -1.90
N ILE A 71 -5.91 3.97 -2.36
CA ILE A 71 -4.72 4.14 -1.52
C ILE A 71 -4.76 5.48 -0.79
N ILE A 72 -5.04 6.58 -1.50
CA ILE A 72 -5.12 7.90 -0.88
C ILE A 72 -6.23 7.94 0.19
N SER A 73 -7.38 7.32 -0.07
CA SER A 73 -8.47 7.25 0.91
C SER A 73 -8.06 6.50 2.19
N GLU A 74 -7.28 5.44 2.04
CA GLU A 74 -6.77 4.65 3.15
C GLU A 74 -5.71 5.40 3.94
N VAL A 75 -4.75 6.04 3.25
CA VAL A 75 -3.73 6.90 3.90
C VAL A 75 -4.41 7.99 4.74
N VAL A 76 -5.39 8.72 4.18
CA VAL A 76 -6.10 9.79 4.89
C VAL A 76 -6.84 9.26 6.13
N ASN A 77 -7.61 8.18 5.98
CA ASN A 77 -8.39 7.63 7.09
C ASN A 77 -7.50 7.02 8.19
N THR A 78 -6.44 6.31 7.80
CA THR A 78 -5.52 5.68 8.74
C THR A 78 -4.69 6.73 9.47
N TRP A 79 -4.17 7.74 8.78
CA TRP A 79 -3.46 8.87 9.40
C TRP A 79 -4.35 9.59 10.42
N ALA A 80 -5.58 9.96 10.04
CA ALA A 80 -6.51 10.62 10.94
C ALA A 80 -6.83 9.78 12.20
N ARG A 81 -6.89 8.45 12.06
CA ARG A 81 -7.08 7.53 13.19
C ARG A 81 -5.84 7.46 14.07
N LEU A 82 -4.64 7.44 13.51
CA LEU A 82 -3.40 7.46 14.28
C LEU A 82 -3.32 8.73 15.15
N GLU A 83 -3.59 9.89 14.57
CA GLU A 83 -3.65 11.16 15.30
C GLU A 83 -4.69 11.14 16.43
N PHE A 84 -5.89 10.62 16.14
CA PHE A 84 -6.89 10.42 17.18
C PHE A 84 -6.38 9.49 18.29
N HIS A 85 -5.77 8.36 17.95
CA HIS A 85 -5.26 7.41 18.94
C HIS A 85 -4.17 8.02 19.84
N GLN A 86 -3.32 8.89 19.30
CA GLN A 86 -2.27 9.57 20.04
C GLN A 86 -2.83 10.65 20.98
N GLN A 87 -3.84 11.40 20.53
CA GLN A 87 -4.34 12.57 21.27
C GLN A 87 -5.58 12.29 22.13
N ARG A 88 -6.32 11.19 21.90
CA ARG A 88 -7.64 10.94 22.52
C ARG A 88 -7.63 10.97 24.03
N ILE A 89 -6.59 10.47 24.69
CA ILE A 89 -6.55 10.42 26.17
C ILE A 89 -6.43 11.83 26.73
N GLN A 90 -5.53 12.63 26.17
CA GLN A 90 -5.32 14.03 26.56
C GLN A 90 -6.56 14.89 26.29
N LEU A 91 -7.25 14.63 25.18
CA LEU A 91 -8.45 15.35 24.77
C LEU A 91 -9.74 14.80 25.41
N GLY A 92 -9.66 13.77 26.25
CA GLY A 92 -10.81 13.21 26.98
C GLY A 92 -11.77 12.34 26.14
N PHE A 93 -11.34 11.84 24.99
CA PHE A 93 -12.14 10.98 24.12
C PHE A 93 -12.01 9.48 24.46
N LYS A 94 -13.14 8.78 24.37
CA LYS A 94 -13.18 7.31 24.40
C LYS A 94 -12.72 6.72 23.06
N PRO A 95 -12.22 5.46 23.01
CA PRO A 95 -11.74 4.84 21.78
C PRO A 95 -12.73 4.84 20.59
N ASN A 96 -14.04 4.82 20.85
CA ASN A 96 -15.09 4.81 19.83
C ASN A 96 -15.58 6.21 19.42
N GLU A 97 -14.98 7.27 19.94
CA GLU A 97 -15.42 8.66 19.71
C GLU A 97 -14.65 9.39 18.61
N PHE A 98 -14.01 8.65 17.70
CA PHE A 98 -13.32 9.22 16.54
C PHE A 98 -14.19 10.18 15.73
N LYS A 99 -15.48 9.86 15.55
CA LYS A 99 -16.41 10.75 14.84
C LYS A 99 -16.56 12.11 15.52
N LYS A 100 -16.67 12.13 16.86
CA LYS A 100 -16.75 13.37 17.65
C LYS A 100 -15.46 14.17 17.57
N PHE A 101 -14.32 13.49 17.57
CA PHE A 101 -13.02 14.15 17.38
C PHE A 101 -12.97 14.92 16.05
N ARG A 102 -13.48 14.34 14.95
CA ARG A 102 -13.53 15.00 13.63
C ARG A 102 -14.38 16.26 13.57
N GLU A 103 -15.27 16.47 14.54
CA GLU A 103 -16.11 17.66 14.65
C GLU A 103 -15.45 18.77 15.48
N THR A 104 -14.26 18.52 16.04
CA THR A 104 -13.55 19.51 16.86
C THR A 104 -12.70 20.46 16.01
N PRO A 105 -12.45 21.69 16.51
CA PRO A 105 -11.45 22.58 15.91
C PRO A 105 -10.06 21.94 15.82
N LYS A 106 -9.70 21.06 16.77
CA LYS A 106 -8.40 20.38 16.77
C LYS A 106 -8.20 19.48 15.55
N PHE A 107 -9.29 18.93 15.00
CA PHE A 107 -9.21 18.12 13.79
C PHE A 107 -8.90 18.92 12.54
N ILE A 108 -9.14 20.25 12.53
CA ILE A 108 -8.76 21.11 11.42
C ILE A 108 -7.24 21.08 11.24
N ASP A 109 -6.47 21.22 12.32
CA ASP A 109 -5.00 21.12 12.30
C ASP A 109 -4.54 19.76 11.73
N VAL A 110 -5.21 18.67 12.15
CA VAL A 110 -4.90 17.31 11.68
C VAL A 110 -5.21 17.16 10.20
N ALA A 111 -6.36 17.66 9.75
CA ALA A 111 -6.76 17.60 8.35
C ALA A 111 -5.84 18.44 7.45
N GLU A 112 -5.36 19.59 7.94
CA GLU A 112 -4.39 20.44 7.23
C GLU A 112 -3.04 19.72 7.06
N ASP A 113 -2.50 19.12 8.13
CA ASP A 113 -1.26 18.35 8.05
C ASP A 113 -1.38 17.15 7.08
N ILE A 114 -2.49 16.41 7.15
CA ILE A 114 -2.77 15.34 6.20
C ILE A 114 -2.80 15.90 4.77
N SER A 115 -3.51 17.01 4.52
CA SER A 115 -3.62 17.61 3.19
C SER A 115 -2.25 17.98 2.61
N ILE A 116 -1.39 18.63 3.39
CA ILE A 116 -0.03 19.02 2.99
C ILE A 116 0.80 17.79 2.58
N ASN A 117 0.66 16.68 3.30
CA ASN A 117 1.42 15.47 3.00
C ASN A 117 0.82 14.67 1.84
N ILE A 118 -0.50 14.65 1.67
CA ILE A 118 -1.14 14.10 0.47
C ILE A 118 -0.71 14.87 -0.78
N GLU A 119 -0.59 16.20 -0.73
CA GLU A 119 -0.06 17.00 -1.84
C GLU A 119 1.37 16.61 -2.22
N LYS A 120 2.21 16.24 -1.25
CA LYS A 120 3.57 15.72 -1.53
C LYS A 120 3.50 14.37 -2.22
N ILE A 121 2.65 13.44 -1.73
CA ILE A 121 2.44 12.13 -2.37
C ILE A 121 2.00 12.32 -3.83
N LEU A 122 0.98 13.15 -4.06
CA LEU A 122 0.45 13.42 -5.41
C LEU A 122 1.44 14.14 -6.32
N ARG A 123 2.37 14.92 -5.77
CA ARG A 123 3.45 15.56 -6.55
C ARG A 123 4.46 14.54 -7.07
N TRP A 124 4.78 13.52 -6.28
CA TRP A 124 5.82 12.54 -6.59
C TRP A 124 5.28 11.22 -7.14
N SER A 125 3.97 11.11 -7.33
CA SER A 125 3.32 9.93 -7.90
C SER A 125 2.40 10.26 -9.07
N LYS A 126 2.20 9.27 -9.93
CA LYS A 126 1.21 9.29 -11.00
C LYS A 126 -0.06 8.61 -10.48
N ARG A 127 -1.20 9.28 -10.65
CA ARG A 127 -2.51 8.68 -10.33
C ARG A 127 -2.90 7.68 -11.41
N PHE A 128 -3.34 6.50 -11.01
CA PHE A 128 -3.77 5.43 -11.89
C PHE A 128 -5.09 4.81 -11.40
N ASP A 129 -6.21 5.39 -11.83
CA ASP A 129 -7.57 4.92 -11.50
C ASP A 129 -8.28 4.26 -12.71
N SER A 130 -7.71 4.37 -13.91
CA SER A 130 -8.39 4.02 -15.18
C SER A 130 -8.64 2.52 -15.40
N CYS A 131 -8.07 1.64 -14.57
CA CYS A 131 -8.20 0.20 -14.70
C CYS A 131 -9.34 -0.38 -13.84
N LEU A 132 -9.93 0.41 -12.94
CA LEU A 132 -10.96 -0.08 -12.00
C LEU A 132 -12.19 -0.66 -12.71
N GLU A 133 -12.58 -0.09 -13.86
CA GLU A 133 -13.73 -0.58 -14.66
C GLU A 133 -13.48 -1.93 -15.32
N SER A 134 -12.21 -2.32 -15.50
CA SER A 134 -11.82 -3.58 -16.15
C SER A 134 -11.61 -4.75 -15.17
N ILE A 135 -11.72 -4.48 -13.87
CA ILE A 135 -11.58 -5.51 -12.83
C ILE A 135 -12.87 -6.34 -12.76
N ASP A 136 -12.73 -7.66 -12.82
CA ASP A 136 -13.82 -8.61 -12.64
C ASP A 136 -14.23 -8.65 -11.15
N MET A 137 -15.25 -7.86 -10.81
CA MET A 137 -15.71 -7.69 -9.44
C MET A 137 -16.34 -8.97 -8.88
N GLU A 138 -16.94 -9.82 -9.72
CA GLU A 138 -17.48 -11.11 -9.32
C GLU A 138 -16.36 -12.03 -8.80
N ILE A 139 -15.20 -12.06 -9.47
CA ILE A 139 -14.02 -12.79 -9.00
C ILE A 139 -13.48 -12.18 -7.70
N ILE A 140 -13.35 -10.85 -7.62
CA ILE A 140 -12.86 -10.16 -6.41
C ILE A 140 -13.75 -10.51 -5.21
N ILE A 141 -15.07 -10.37 -5.35
CA ILE A 141 -16.02 -10.64 -4.26
C ILE A 141 -16.03 -12.14 -3.90
N SER A 142 -15.88 -13.04 -4.88
CA SER A 142 -15.76 -14.47 -4.60
C SER A 142 -14.51 -14.79 -3.80
N LYS A 143 -13.36 -14.18 -4.11
CA LYS A 143 -12.11 -14.35 -3.35
C LYS A 143 -12.24 -13.75 -1.96
N TYR A 144 -12.73 -12.52 -1.85
CA TYR A 144 -12.98 -11.84 -0.57
C TYR A 144 -13.90 -12.67 0.35
N GLY A 145 -14.93 -13.31 -0.23
CA GLY A 145 -15.87 -14.17 0.48
C GLY A 145 -15.25 -15.41 1.13
N SER A 146 -13.99 -15.77 0.81
CA SER A 146 -13.27 -16.83 1.55
C SER A 146 -12.87 -16.41 2.97
N GLY A 147 -12.89 -15.10 3.27
CA GLY A 147 -12.51 -14.54 4.57
C GLY A 147 -10.99 -14.45 4.80
N THR A 148 -10.19 -14.64 3.75
CA THR A 148 -8.71 -14.67 3.84
C THR A 148 -8.05 -13.37 3.36
N TYR A 149 -8.71 -12.66 2.44
CA TYR A 149 -8.12 -11.53 1.73
C TYR A 149 -8.81 -10.22 2.08
N ASP A 150 -8.05 -9.12 2.13
CA ASP A 150 -8.66 -7.78 2.11
C ASP A 150 -9.16 -7.44 0.69
N PHE A 151 -10.24 -6.66 0.62
CA PHE A 151 -10.82 -6.27 -0.66
C PHE A 151 -9.89 -5.35 -1.46
N ASN A 152 -9.28 -4.35 -0.81
CA ASN A 152 -8.39 -3.41 -1.47
C ASN A 152 -7.15 -4.14 -2.01
N ASP A 153 -6.61 -5.10 -1.25
CA ASP A 153 -5.47 -5.89 -1.66
C ASP A 153 -5.73 -6.67 -2.95
N LEU A 154 -6.91 -7.29 -3.07
CA LEU A 154 -7.32 -7.98 -4.28
C LEU A 154 -7.41 -7.02 -5.47
N VAL A 155 -7.97 -5.83 -5.27
CA VAL A 155 -8.06 -4.79 -6.30
C VAL A 155 -6.67 -4.32 -6.73
N PHE A 156 -5.77 -4.08 -5.78
CA PHE A 156 -4.40 -3.66 -6.07
C PHE A 156 -3.60 -4.74 -6.80
N GLY A 157 -3.82 -6.02 -6.46
CA GLY A 157 -3.27 -7.16 -7.17
C GLY A 157 -3.64 -7.16 -8.66
N GLU A 158 -4.93 -7.01 -8.98
CA GLU A 158 -5.38 -6.97 -10.38
C GLU A 158 -4.85 -5.74 -11.11
N ILE A 159 -4.78 -4.56 -10.46
CA ILE A 159 -4.18 -3.36 -11.06
C ILE A 159 -2.70 -3.61 -11.37
N CYS A 160 -1.93 -4.14 -10.43
CA CYS A 160 -0.50 -4.37 -10.62
C CYS A 160 -0.26 -5.40 -11.72
N LYS A 161 -1.03 -6.49 -11.72
CA LYS A 161 -0.96 -7.54 -12.73
C LYS A 161 -1.29 -7.03 -14.14
N ALA A 162 -2.33 -6.22 -14.29
CA ALA A 162 -2.76 -5.72 -15.59
C ALA A 162 -1.79 -4.69 -16.22
N ASN A 163 -0.89 -4.10 -15.41
CA ASN A 163 -0.03 -2.99 -15.82
C ASN A 163 1.45 -3.26 -15.59
N ASP A 164 1.83 -4.51 -15.29
CA ASP A 164 3.20 -4.92 -14.97
C ASP A 164 3.84 -4.05 -13.86
N PHE A 165 3.04 -3.60 -12.90
CA PHE A 165 3.57 -2.84 -11.77
C PHE A 165 4.23 -3.76 -10.75
N ILE A 166 5.26 -3.22 -10.12
CA ILE A 166 5.89 -3.80 -8.94
C ILE A 166 5.20 -3.20 -7.73
N LEU A 167 4.46 -4.02 -6.99
CA LEU A 167 3.83 -3.59 -5.76
C LEU A 167 4.87 -3.37 -4.67
N VAL A 168 4.81 -2.23 -3.99
CA VAL A 168 5.59 -1.96 -2.79
C VAL A 168 4.63 -1.96 -1.61
N THR A 169 4.73 -2.96 -0.75
CA THR A 169 3.89 -3.13 0.44
C THR A 169 4.69 -3.76 1.58
N ASN A 170 4.35 -3.43 2.82
CA ASN A 170 4.85 -4.11 4.01
C ASN A 170 3.78 -4.97 4.70
N ASP A 171 2.59 -5.09 4.11
CA ASP A 171 1.54 -5.94 4.66
C ASP A 171 1.92 -7.40 4.49
N HIS A 172 1.95 -8.11 5.63
CA HIS A 172 2.28 -9.52 5.67
C HIS A 172 1.20 -10.36 4.99
N ASP A 173 -0.06 -9.96 5.15
CA ASP A 173 -1.20 -10.76 4.74
C ASP A 173 -1.55 -10.50 3.25
N PHE A 174 -0.80 -9.63 2.58
CA PHE A 174 -0.93 -9.38 1.14
C PHE A 174 -0.60 -10.65 0.34
N CYS A 175 -1.65 -11.33 -0.11
CA CYS A 175 -1.53 -12.59 -0.82
C CYS A 175 -2.15 -12.47 -2.22
N THR A 176 -1.35 -12.11 -3.21
CA THR A 176 -1.76 -12.21 -4.62
C THR A 176 -0.73 -13.00 -5.41
N THR A 177 -1.20 -13.89 -6.27
CA THR A 177 -0.35 -14.57 -7.26
C THR A 177 -0.03 -13.62 -8.41
N ASP A 178 1.09 -13.83 -9.09
CA ASP A 178 1.45 -13.13 -10.33
C ASP A 178 1.75 -11.62 -10.20
N VAL A 179 2.15 -11.16 -9.02
CA VAL A 179 2.59 -9.76 -8.79
C VAL A 179 4.03 -9.75 -8.26
N ASN A 180 4.86 -8.85 -8.79
CA ASN A 180 6.20 -8.63 -8.22
C ASN A 180 6.05 -7.76 -6.97
N ILE A 181 6.62 -8.18 -5.85
CA ILE A 181 6.48 -7.49 -4.56
C ILE A 181 7.85 -7.02 -4.04
N LEU A 182 7.90 -5.77 -3.61
CA LEU A 182 8.97 -5.22 -2.78
C LEU A 182 8.45 -4.97 -1.38
N THR A 183 9.14 -5.50 -0.38
CA THR A 183 8.77 -5.36 1.03
C THR A 183 9.99 -5.13 1.92
N ALA A 184 9.83 -4.38 3.00
CA ALA A 184 10.80 -4.36 4.10
C ALA A 184 10.40 -5.36 5.20
N ASN A 185 9.21 -5.98 5.11
CA ASN A 185 8.71 -6.91 6.11
C ASN A 185 9.38 -8.27 5.97
N ASN A 186 10.34 -8.56 6.86
CA ASN A 186 11.06 -9.84 6.85
C ASN A 186 10.16 -11.08 7.04
N ARG A 187 8.96 -10.92 7.59
CA ARG A 187 8.04 -12.06 7.78
C ARG A 187 7.55 -12.65 6.45
N MET A 188 7.42 -11.82 5.41
CA MET A 188 6.98 -12.25 4.08
C MET A 188 7.97 -13.19 3.37
N PHE A 189 9.19 -13.36 3.89
CA PHE A 189 10.17 -14.32 3.37
C PHE A 189 10.18 -15.65 4.14
N ASN A 190 9.64 -15.68 5.36
CA ASN A 190 9.76 -16.83 6.26
C ASN A 190 8.62 -17.85 6.09
N ASP A 191 7.51 -17.46 5.46
CA ASP A 191 6.38 -18.37 5.19
C ASP A 191 6.58 -19.21 3.91
N GLY A 192 7.69 -19.02 3.20
CA GLY A 192 8.13 -19.85 2.08
C GLY A 192 8.81 -21.18 2.47
N GLU A 193 9.02 -21.43 3.77
CA GLU A 193 9.61 -22.68 4.30
C GLU A 193 8.61 -23.57 5.07
N ALA A 194 7.31 -23.41 4.87
CA ALA A 194 6.34 -24.40 5.30
C ALA A 194 6.14 -25.45 4.19
N VAL A 195 6.92 -26.53 4.29
CA VAL A 195 6.80 -27.79 3.51
C VAL A 195 5.43 -28.44 3.71
#